data_AF-A0ABD1Z9X3-F1
#
_entry.id   AF-A0ABD1Z9X3-F1
#
_cell.length_a   1.000
_cell.length_b   1.000
_cell.length_c   1.000
_cell.angle_alpha   90.00
_cell.angle_beta   90.00
_cell.angle_gamma   90.00
#
_symmetry.space_group_name_H-M   'P 1'
#
loop_
_entity.id
_entity.type
_entity.pdbx_description
1 polymer ?
#
loop_
_entity_poly.entity_id
_entity_poly.type
_entity_poly.pdbx_seq_one_letter_code
_entity_poly.pdbx_strand_id
1 'polypeptide(L)'
;MGAMSILSTKPAGGTQVDTESTERSWLEIVKAAANLEIRDITTHEPSEYPTVVEQAWVQSIKDPKDFARVKEYDYVGDVLQRVEKNVDQDKKASRLYEEECELVRNLQEKLELRIGFTEAVFFKVLKRYLRRLVLDVEGHPQNAESHRHRKAAVEVSDRRIALALVWKLSWNLGPRLISVLIDCSIFFQCWTLIHTFLQRRVVDSRDCSKIVEVAIQNQLPRTLCLCITYSTDLAPQDVYYMLVYFLDSAEDTHKSFLLVKGEWRRLVLQKIQAYLKKKDGSSSADGPSPATLLALAKAIDNFTASELCIHHLVALEQDEAVLSSVVSRLETAQQLRLLQYLHKWIVQYSSQLGNYPVSRIGRIPSLNQVFFWTSIILEGNYAQFVLSPQFHPVLEGIKGLLQPLVDLCTELTPLLGVVDHLRHRRYAAVKKAPRVAVPQAPTDYIIELLDLGG
;
A
#
# COMPACT_ATOMS: atom_id res chain seq x y z
N MET A 1 26.62 -64.60 -16.70
CA MET A 1 28.03 -64.72 -17.15
C MET A 1 28.09 -64.35 -18.63
N GLY A 2 29.00 -63.43 -19.00
CA GLY A 2 29.52 -63.16 -20.37
C GLY A 2 28.53 -62.50 -21.36
N ALA A 3 28.60 -61.23 -21.77
CA ALA A 3 29.66 -60.32 -22.24
C ALA A 3 29.99 -60.39 -23.75
N MET A 4 30.12 -59.18 -24.33
CA MET A 4 30.70 -58.73 -25.61
C MET A 4 29.79 -58.73 -26.86
N SER A 5 29.36 -57.63 -27.50
CA SER A 5 29.92 -56.29 -27.86
C SER A 5 30.62 -56.27 -29.24
N ILE A 6 30.60 -55.09 -29.90
CA ILE A 6 31.34 -54.61 -31.13
C ILE A 6 30.53 -54.71 -32.46
N LEU A 7 30.32 -53.70 -33.34
CA LEU A 7 30.82 -52.31 -33.50
C LEU A 7 29.92 -51.47 -34.45
N SER A 8 29.94 -50.15 -34.21
CA SER A 8 30.04 -49.03 -35.17
C SER A 8 29.01 -48.80 -36.30
N THR A 9 28.34 -47.64 -36.28
CA THR A 9 28.77 -46.43 -37.03
C THR A 9 27.88 -45.21 -36.74
N LYS A 10 28.53 -44.05 -36.54
CA LYS A 10 27.96 -42.67 -36.53
C LYS A 10 27.60 -42.24 -37.97
N PRO A 11 26.67 -41.29 -38.18
CA PRO A 11 27.02 -39.84 -38.25
C PRO A 11 26.00 -38.97 -37.48
N ALA A 12 26.43 -38.01 -36.65
CA ALA A 12 26.92 -36.66 -36.94
C ALA A 12 25.82 -35.59 -36.76
N GLY A 13 25.98 -34.81 -35.67
CA GLY A 13 25.86 -33.36 -35.69
C GLY A 13 24.48 -32.76 -35.96
N GLY A 14 23.58 -32.87 -34.99
CA GLY A 14 22.49 -31.90 -34.80
C GLY A 14 22.66 -31.27 -33.44
N THR A 15 23.21 -30.06 -33.40
CA THR A 15 23.35 -29.24 -32.20
C THR A 15 21.96 -28.89 -31.69
N GLN A 16 21.41 -29.73 -30.82
CA GLN A 16 20.22 -29.41 -30.05
C GLN A 16 20.66 -28.42 -28.98
N VAL A 17 20.47 -27.14 -29.29
CA VAL A 17 20.63 -26.06 -28.31
C VAL A 17 19.46 -26.22 -27.35
N ASP A 18 19.72 -26.89 -26.23
CA ASP A 18 18.87 -26.88 -25.05
C ASP A 18 18.70 -25.42 -24.63
N THR A 19 17.58 -24.84 -25.06
CA THR A 19 17.06 -23.56 -24.58
C THR A 19 16.11 -23.80 -23.42
N GLU A 20 16.50 -24.65 -22.48
CA GLU A 20 16.06 -24.49 -21.10
C GLU A 20 16.90 -23.36 -20.49
N SER A 21 16.50 -22.13 -20.86
CA SER A 21 16.83 -20.93 -20.11
C SER A 21 16.37 -21.18 -18.68
N THR A 22 17.30 -21.56 -17.80
CA THR A 22 17.11 -21.56 -16.36
C THR A 22 16.69 -20.15 -15.98
N GLU A 23 15.39 -19.92 -15.83
CA GLU A 23 14.86 -18.64 -15.37
C GLU A 23 15.47 -18.41 -13.98
N ARG A 24 16.46 -17.51 -13.91
CA ARG A 24 17.09 -17.12 -12.65
C ARG A 24 16.01 -16.65 -11.71
N SER A 25 16.01 -17.17 -10.49
CA SER A 25 15.06 -16.79 -9.44
C SER A 25 15.15 -15.28 -9.18
N TRP A 26 14.02 -14.62 -8.89
CA TRP A 26 14.03 -13.19 -8.57
C TRP A 26 14.90 -12.89 -7.35
N LEU A 27 15.00 -13.82 -6.41
CA LEU A 27 15.91 -13.71 -5.28
C LEU A 27 17.38 -13.59 -5.74
N GLU A 28 17.80 -14.39 -6.72
CA GLU A 28 19.16 -14.32 -7.27
C GLU A 28 19.39 -13.00 -8.03
N ILE A 29 18.39 -12.57 -8.81
CA ILE A 29 18.45 -11.30 -9.54
C ILE A 29 18.58 -10.13 -8.56
N VAL A 30 17.81 -10.11 -7.47
CA VAL A 30 17.86 -9.04 -6.46
C VAL A 30 19.20 -9.06 -5.73
N LYS A 31 19.68 -10.23 -5.29
CA LYS A 31 20.98 -10.36 -4.62
C LYS A 31 22.12 -9.87 -5.51
N ALA A 32 22.13 -10.27 -6.78
CA ALA A 32 23.13 -9.85 -7.76
C ALA A 32 23.04 -8.37 -8.10
N ALA A 33 21.84 -7.82 -8.30
CA ALA A 33 21.65 -6.42 -8.69
C ALA A 33 21.95 -5.43 -7.56
N ALA A 34 21.69 -5.80 -6.31
CA ALA A 34 21.88 -4.93 -5.15
C ALA A 34 23.22 -5.17 -4.43
N ASN A 35 24.07 -6.08 -4.92
CA ASN A 35 25.30 -6.55 -4.27
C ASN A 35 25.07 -6.90 -2.79
N LEU A 36 23.96 -7.58 -2.47
CA LEU A 36 23.61 -7.92 -1.10
C LEU A 36 24.34 -9.21 -0.71
N GLU A 37 25.37 -9.11 0.12
CA GLU A 37 25.90 -10.29 0.81
C GLU A 37 24.96 -10.66 1.96
N ILE A 38 24.96 -11.94 2.37
CA ILE A 38 24.15 -12.46 3.50
C ILE A 38 24.40 -11.67 4.81
N ARG A 39 25.50 -10.91 4.88
CA ARG A 39 25.92 -10.09 6.02
C ARG A 39 25.38 -8.65 6.03
N ASP A 40 24.83 -8.12 4.93
CA ASP A 40 24.33 -6.73 4.86
C ASP A 40 22.96 -6.51 5.52
N ILE A 41 22.39 -7.59 6.07
CA ILE A 41 21.02 -7.59 6.61
C ILE A 41 20.96 -7.00 8.05
N THR A 42 22.10 -6.73 8.69
CA THR A 42 22.17 -6.22 10.07
C THR A 42 22.18 -4.69 10.20
N THR A 43 21.82 -3.95 9.15
CA THR A 43 21.78 -2.48 9.25
C THR A 43 20.56 -2.04 10.03
N HIS A 44 20.78 -1.81 11.33
CA HIS A 44 19.89 -1.12 12.26
C HIS A 44 19.26 0.11 11.58
N GLU A 45 17.94 0.06 11.38
CA GLU A 45 17.13 1.27 11.38
C GLU A 45 17.21 1.86 12.81
N PRO A 46 17.59 3.13 12.98
CA PRO A 46 17.33 3.79 14.24
C PRO A 46 15.80 3.82 14.41
N SER A 47 15.33 3.18 15.47
CA SER A 47 13.93 3.26 15.87
C SER A 47 13.58 4.71 16.20
N GLU A 48 13.14 5.48 15.22
CA GLU A 48 12.39 6.69 15.49
C GLU A 48 11.01 6.26 16.01
N TYR A 49 10.91 6.20 17.33
CA TYR A 49 9.64 6.12 18.02
C TYR A 49 8.79 7.34 17.64
N PRO A 50 7.46 7.21 17.58
CA PRO A 50 6.59 8.32 17.27
C PRO A 50 6.72 9.37 18.37
N THR A 51 7.26 10.54 18.03
CA THR A 51 7.00 11.74 18.81
C THR A 51 5.49 11.97 18.74
N VAL A 52 4.82 11.71 19.86
CA VAL A 52 3.45 12.16 20.09
C VAL A 52 3.42 13.65 19.78
N VAL A 53 2.78 13.99 18.66
CA VAL A 53 2.51 15.36 18.26
C VAL A 53 1.53 15.91 19.28
N GLU A 54 2.01 16.72 20.20
CA GLU A 54 1.17 17.61 20.98
C GLU A 54 0.54 18.62 20.02
N GLN A 55 -0.74 18.39 19.70
CA GLN A 55 -1.64 19.42 19.25
C GLN A 55 -1.87 20.42 20.39
N ALA A 56 -1.34 21.61 20.26
CA ALA A 56 -1.82 22.79 20.96
C ALA A 56 -1.55 24.04 20.12
N TRP A 57 -2.42 24.30 19.14
CA TRP A 57 -2.69 25.68 18.75
C TRP A 57 -3.93 26.13 19.52
N VAL A 58 -3.77 27.26 20.21
CA VAL A 58 -4.73 28.34 20.49
C VAL A 58 -4.40 28.87 21.88
N GLN A 59 -3.58 29.92 21.96
CA GLN A 59 -3.84 31.09 22.80
C GLN A 59 -2.74 32.15 22.71
N SER A 60 -3.20 33.36 22.39
CA SER A 60 -2.68 34.65 22.86
C SER A 60 -1.54 35.30 22.07
N ILE A 61 -1.94 36.07 21.05
CA ILE A 61 -1.32 37.35 20.73
C ILE A 61 -1.43 38.21 21.99
N LYS A 62 -0.28 38.58 22.58
CA LYS A 62 -0.18 39.21 23.89
C LYS A 62 0.60 40.53 23.89
N ASP A 63 0.64 41.25 22.77
CA ASP A 63 1.25 42.58 22.75
C ASP A 63 0.28 43.67 22.28
N PRO A 64 -0.21 44.54 23.20
CA PRO A 64 -1.05 45.69 22.86
C PRO A 64 -0.30 46.81 22.14
N LYS A 65 1.01 46.68 21.90
CA LYS A 65 1.87 47.76 21.37
C LYS A 65 2.06 47.74 19.85
N ASP A 66 1.63 46.69 19.15
CA ASP A 66 1.69 46.65 17.68
C ASP A 66 0.53 47.41 17.00
N PHE A 67 -0.44 47.92 17.76
CA PHE A 67 -1.55 48.71 17.21
C PHE A 67 -1.19 50.17 16.88
N ALA A 68 0.00 50.65 17.27
CA ALA A 68 0.39 52.05 17.07
C ALA A 68 1.06 52.34 15.71
N ARG A 69 1.15 51.36 14.80
CA ARG A 69 1.76 51.50 13.47
C ARG A 69 0.80 51.34 12.29
N VAL A 70 -0.48 51.62 12.51
CA VAL A 70 -1.46 51.73 11.41
C VAL A 70 -1.92 53.18 11.30
N LYS A 71 -1.07 54.01 10.69
CA LYS A 71 -1.49 55.21 9.97
C LYS A 71 -0.99 55.05 8.54
N GLU A 72 -1.90 55.34 7.61
CA GLU A 72 -1.80 55.22 6.15
C GLU A 72 -1.77 53.78 5.63
N TYR A 73 -2.94 53.16 5.45
CA TYR A 73 -3.36 52.49 4.20
C TYR A 73 -4.88 52.24 4.32
N ASP A 74 -5.60 52.42 3.21
CA ASP A 74 -7.06 52.38 3.10
C ASP A 74 -7.62 50.97 3.36
N TYR A 75 -7.77 50.65 4.65
CA TYR A 75 -8.24 49.36 5.16
C TYR A 75 -9.62 48.98 4.61
N VAL A 76 -10.46 49.97 4.27
CA VAL A 76 -11.79 49.73 3.70
C VAL A 76 -11.68 49.35 2.22
N GLY A 77 -10.80 50.00 1.46
CA GLY A 77 -10.48 49.61 0.08
C GLY A 77 -9.93 48.19 -0.02
N ASP A 78 -8.98 47.81 0.85
CA ASP A 78 -8.37 46.47 0.88
C ASP A 78 -9.34 45.36 1.31
N VAL A 79 -10.30 45.67 2.20
CA VAL A 79 -11.34 44.73 2.61
C VAL A 79 -12.40 44.59 1.52
N LEU A 80 -12.80 45.69 0.86
CA LEU A 80 -13.73 45.65 -0.27
C LEU A 80 -13.12 44.94 -1.48
N GLN A 81 -11.83 45.14 -1.79
CA GLN A 81 -11.15 44.41 -2.86
C GLN A 81 -11.02 42.92 -2.57
N ARG A 82 -10.82 42.54 -1.29
CA ARG A 82 -10.86 41.13 -0.87
C ARG A 82 -12.27 40.56 -0.96
N VAL A 83 -13.30 41.30 -0.57
CA VAL A 83 -14.70 40.87 -0.68
C VAL A 83 -15.12 40.76 -2.14
N GLU A 84 -14.79 41.71 -3.01
CA GLU A 84 -15.07 41.64 -4.45
C GLU A 84 -14.32 40.49 -5.12
N LYS A 85 -13.04 40.29 -4.78
CA LYS A 85 -12.25 39.15 -5.27
C LYS A 85 -12.83 37.82 -4.80
N ASN A 86 -13.34 37.75 -3.57
CA ASN A 86 -14.03 36.56 -3.05
C ASN A 86 -15.40 36.35 -3.73
N VAL A 87 -16.16 37.42 -4.01
CA VAL A 87 -17.43 37.36 -4.74
C VAL A 87 -17.22 36.90 -6.19
N ASP A 88 -16.16 37.35 -6.85
CA ASP A 88 -15.82 36.88 -8.21
C ASP A 88 -15.29 35.45 -8.21
N GLN A 89 -14.59 35.02 -7.17
CA GLN A 89 -14.22 33.61 -6.96
C GLN A 89 -15.45 32.74 -6.70
N ASP A 90 -16.40 33.20 -5.88
CA ASP A 90 -17.65 32.51 -5.59
C ASP A 90 -18.56 32.42 -6.82
N LYS A 91 -18.64 33.48 -7.63
CA LYS A 91 -19.35 33.46 -8.92
C LYS A 91 -18.72 32.48 -9.91
N LYS A 92 -17.38 32.40 -9.97
CA LYS A 92 -16.67 31.43 -10.82
C LYS A 92 -16.89 30.00 -10.34
N ALA A 93 -16.77 29.75 -9.04
CA ALA A 93 -17.04 28.44 -8.44
C ALA A 93 -18.50 28.00 -8.69
N SER A 94 -19.45 28.92 -8.57
CA SER A 94 -20.87 28.65 -8.84
C SER A 94 -21.13 28.27 -10.30
N ARG A 95 -20.50 28.95 -11.27
CA ARG A 95 -20.61 28.59 -12.69
C ARG A 95 -20.01 27.22 -12.99
N LEU A 96 -18.84 26.92 -12.41
CA LEU A 96 -18.21 25.60 -12.57
C LEU A 96 -19.08 24.49 -11.99
N TYR A 97 -19.72 24.73 -10.85
CA TYR A 97 -20.65 23.79 -10.24
C TYR A 97 -21.91 23.56 -11.11
N GLU A 98 -22.48 24.61 -11.70
CA GLU A 98 -23.61 24.49 -12.62
C GLU A 98 -23.24 23.72 -13.90
N GLU A 99 -22.07 24.01 -14.49
CA GLU A 99 -21.55 23.26 -15.65
C GLU A 99 -21.30 21.78 -15.31
N GLU A 100 -20.79 21.50 -14.10
CA GLU A 100 -20.64 20.13 -13.61
C GLU A 100 -21.99 19.42 -13.50
N CYS A 101 -22.99 20.08 -12.92
CA CYS A 101 -24.34 19.53 -12.78
C CYS A 101 -24.99 19.27 -14.13
N GLU A 102 -24.82 20.18 -15.10
CA GLU A 102 -25.33 19.98 -16.46
C GLU A 102 -24.65 18.80 -17.14
N LEU A 103 -23.33 18.66 -16.99
CA LEU A 103 -22.57 17.53 -17.51
C LEU A 103 -23.04 16.20 -16.89
N VAL A 104 -23.19 16.16 -15.57
CA VAL A 104 -23.68 14.99 -14.83
C VAL A 104 -25.04 14.57 -15.37
N ARG A 105 -25.99 15.51 -15.48
CA ARG A 105 -27.32 15.24 -16.02
C ARG A 105 -27.27 14.73 -17.46
N ASN A 106 -26.47 15.36 -18.33
CA ASN A 106 -26.33 14.97 -19.73
C ASN A 106 -25.74 13.55 -19.87
N LEU A 107 -24.74 13.21 -19.05
CA LEU A 107 -24.13 11.88 -19.05
C LEU A 107 -25.10 10.82 -18.49
N GLN A 108 -25.84 11.13 -17.42
CA GLN A 108 -26.83 10.23 -16.85
C GLN A 108 -27.98 9.95 -17.82
N GLU A 109 -28.57 10.99 -18.41
CA GLU A 109 -29.63 10.85 -19.42
C GLU A 109 -29.17 9.99 -20.60
N LYS A 110 -27.93 10.19 -21.07
CA LYS A 110 -27.36 9.38 -22.15
C LYS A 110 -27.06 7.94 -21.74
N LEU A 111 -26.64 7.72 -20.50
CA LEU A 111 -26.40 6.39 -19.95
C LEU A 111 -27.71 5.61 -19.81
N GLU A 112 -28.79 6.28 -19.39
CA GLU A 112 -30.12 5.69 -19.27
C GLU A 112 -30.74 5.38 -20.64
N LEU A 113 -30.64 6.31 -21.59
CA LEU A 113 -31.23 6.17 -22.92
C LEU A 113 -30.51 5.14 -23.80
N ARG A 114 -29.23 4.83 -23.53
CA ARG A 114 -28.35 3.85 -24.22
C ARG A 114 -28.20 3.99 -25.75
N ILE A 115 -28.99 4.85 -26.41
CA ILE A 115 -29.02 5.01 -27.86
C ILE A 115 -27.99 6.06 -28.29
N GLY A 116 -27.02 5.66 -29.11
CA GLY A 116 -26.04 6.57 -29.72
C GLY A 116 -24.92 7.07 -28.79
N PHE A 117 -24.86 6.58 -27.55
CA PHE A 117 -23.79 6.91 -26.61
C PHE A 117 -22.61 5.96 -26.78
N THR A 118 -21.61 6.38 -27.56
CA THR A 118 -20.37 5.62 -27.80
C THR A 118 -19.21 6.14 -26.96
N GLU A 119 -18.17 5.31 -26.77
CA GLU A 119 -16.94 5.68 -26.04
C GLU A 119 -16.32 6.97 -26.60
N ALA A 120 -16.31 7.14 -27.93
CA ALA A 120 -15.80 8.35 -28.59
C ALA A 120 -16.60 9.60 -28.23
N VAL A 121 -17.94 9.49 -28.15
CA VAL A 121 -18.81 10.60 -27.72
C VAL A 121 -18.56 10.94 -26.25
N PHE A 122 -18.41 9.92 -25.39
CA PHE A 122 -18.08 10.09 -23.99
C PHE A 122 -16.78 10.87 -23.79
N PHE A 123 -15.66 10.41 -24.38
CA PHE A 123 -14.38 11.08 -24.23
C PHE A 123 -14.34 12.47 -24.85
N LYS A 124 -15.10 12.71 -25.93
CA LYS A 124 -15.22 14.05 -26.53
C LYS A 124 -15.93 15.04 -25.61
N VAL A 125 -17.02 14.60 -24.96
CA VAL A 125 -17.76 15.42 -24.00
C VAL A 125 -16.88 15.69 -22.77
N LEU A 126 -16.26 14.65 -22.21
CA LEU A 126 -15.38 14.75 -21.05
C LEU A 126 -14.17 15.68 -21.32
N LYS A 127 -13.50 15.51 -22.47
CA LYS A 127 -12.36 16.35 -22.87
C LYS A 127 -12.75 17.83 -22.95
N ARG A 128 -13.94 18.13 -23.48
CA ARG A 128 -14.43 19.52 -23.60
C ARG A 128 -14.60 20.16 -22.23
N TYR A 129 -15.15 19.43 -21.26
CA TYR A 129 -15.30 19.90 -19.89
C TYR A 129 -13.93 20.10 -19.21
N LEU A 130 -13.08 19.07 -19.24
CA LEU A 130 -11.76 19.13 -18.59
C LEU A 130 -10.87 20.26 -19.13
N ARG A 131 -10.94 20.56 -20.44
CA ARG A 131 -10.20 21.68 -21.02
C ARG A 131 -10.65 23.04 -20.49
N ARG A 132 -11.95 23.24 -20.24
CA ARG A 132 -12.46 24.47 -19.62
C ARG A 132 -11.97 24.56 -18.18
N LEU A 133 -12.07 23.46 -17.45
CA LEU A 133 -11.61 23.38 -16.07
C LEU A 133 -10.10 23.70 -15.94
N VAL A 134 -9.26 23.25 -16.88
CA VAL A 134 -7.84 23.67 -16.93
C VAL A 134 -7.69 25.18 -17.19
N LEU A 135 -8.44 25.75 -18.13
CA LEU A 135 -8.35 27.17 -18.45
C LEU A 135 -8.71 28.05 -17.24
N ASP A 136 -9.66 27.61 -16.43
CA ASP A 136 -10.14 28.33 -15.26
C ASP A 136 -9.26 28.13 -14.02
N VAL A 137 -8.63 26.96 -13.85
CA VAL A 137 -7.79 26.63 -12.68
C VAL A 137 -6.34 27.08 -12.85
N GLU A 138 -5.74 26.90 -14.03
CA GLU A 138 -4.29 27.12 -14.23
C GLU A 138 -3.95 28.43 -14.94
N GLY A 139 -4.93 29.11 -15.57
CA GLY A 139 -4.68 30.33 -16.35
C GLY A 139 -3.76 30.07 -17.56
N HIS A 140 -4.36 29.87 -18.74
CA HIS A 140 -3.70 29.58 -20.02
C HIS A 140 -2.55 28.54 -19.98
N PRO A 141 -2.77 27.31 -20.47
CA PRO A 141 -1.68 26.36 -20.65
C PRO A 141 -0.77 26.82 -21.80
N GLN A 142 0.38 27.43 -21.49
CA GLN A 142 1.46 27.53 -22.46
C GLN A 142 2.12 26.14 -22.62
N ASN A 143 2.15 25.70 -23.88
CA ASN A 143 2.95 24.61 -24.45
C ASN A 143 2.46 23.18 -24.21
N ALA A 144 1.60 22.69 -25.10
CA ALA A 144 1.60 21.30 -25.57
C ALA A 144 0.76 21.06 -26.84
N GLU A 145 0.88 21.87 -27.90
CA GLU A 145 0.35 21.49 -29.21
C GLU A 145 1.37 21.77 -30.33
N SER A 146 2.09 20.72 -30.74
CA SER A 146 2.66 20.60 -32.07
C SER A 146 2.65 19.14 -32.50
N HIS A 147 1.63 18.76 -33.28
CA HIS A 147 1.76 18.32 -34.67
C HIS A 147 0.47 17.64 -35.19
N ARG A 148 0.16 17.92 -36.46
CA ARG A 148 -0.94 17.38 -37.27
C ARG A 148 -0.68 15.94 -37.71
N HIS A 149 -1.69 15.05 -37.69
CA HIS A 149 -2.34 14.46 -38.89
C HIS A 149 -3.23 13.21 -38.59
N ARG A 150 -4.31 13.12 -39.38
CA ARG A 150 -5.21 11.98 -39.73
C ARG A 150 -6.32 11.54 -38.74
N LYS A 151 -7.56 11.57 -39.25
CA LYS A 151 -8.85 11.40 -38.56
C LYS A 151 -9.07 10.10 -37.77
N ALA A 152 -8.28 9.04 -37.98
CA ALA A 152 -8.31 7.83 -37.13
C ALA A 152 -7.39 7.94 -35.90
N ALA A 153 -6.41 8.85 -35.91
CA ALA A 153 -5.55 9.16 -34.77
C ALA A 153 -6.22 10.13 -33.78
N VAL A 154 -7.35 10.75 -34.16
CA VAL A 154 -8.05 11.77 -33.36
C VAL A 154 -8.77 11.14 -32.17
N GLU A 155 -9.36 9.94 -32.30
CA GLU A 155 -10.06 9.27 -31.19
C GLU A 155 -9.10 8.71 -30.13
N VAL A 156 -7.98 8.10 -30.56
CA VAL A 156 -6.92 7.64 -29.64
C VAL A 156 -6.23 8.82 -28.95
N SER A 157 -6.11 9.96 -29.65
CA SER A 157 -5.59 11.20 -29.09
C SER A 157 -6.56 11.79 -28.06
N ASP A 158 -7.86 11.80 -28.34
CA ASP A 158 -8.89 12.32 -27.43
C ASP A 158 -8.96 11.52 -26.13
N ARG A 159 -8.91 10.19 -26.20
CA ARG A 159 -8.86 9.31 -25.02
C ARG A 159 -7.61 9.56 -24.18
N ARG A 160 -6.42 9.59 -24.79
CA ARG A 160 -5.16 9.83 -24.06
C ARG A 160 -5.11 11.21 -23.42
N ILE A 161 -5.56 12.24 -24.14
CA ILE A 161 -5.61 13.62 -23.63
C ILE A 161 -6.60 13.70 -22.47
N ALA A 162 -7.81 13.12 -22.62
CA ALA A 162 -8.79 13.11 -21.54
C ALA A 162 -8.24 12.39 -20.30
N LEU A 163 -7.63 11.21 -20.44
CA LEU A 163 -7.02 10.49 -19.32
C LEU A 163 -5.89 11.30 -18.65
N ALA A 164 -5.04 11.97 -19.42
CA ALA A 164 -3.98 12.82 -18.88
C ALA A 164 -4.56 14.04 -18.13
N LEU A 165 -5.65 14.62 -18.62
CA LEU A 165 -6.35 15.71 -17.96
C LEU A 165 -7.06 15.25 -16.68
N VAL A 166 -7.74 14.10 -16.70
CA VAL A 166 -8.32 13.49 -15.48
C VAL A 166 -7.23 13.23 -14.46
N TRP A 167 -6.09 12.66 -14.88
CA TRP A 167 -4.97 12.41 -13.99
C TRP A 167 -4.53 13.70 -13.28
N LYS A 168 -4.46 14.83 -13.97
CA LYS A 168 -4.07 16.11 -13.38
C LYS A 168 -5.17 16.73 -12.50
N LEU A 169 -6.41 16.69 -12.95
CA LEU A 169 -7.53 17.43 -12.37
C LEU A 169 -8.41 16.62 -11.40
N SER A 170 -8.11 15.34 -11.17
CA SER A 170 -8.94 14.42 -10.39
C SER A 170 -9.43 14.96 -9.04
N TRP A 171 -8.63 15.75 -8.32
CA TRP A 171 -9.01 16.34 -7.03
C TRP A 171 -9.98 17.54 -7.13
N ASN A 172 -10.13 18.12 -8.32
CA ASN A 172 -11.01 19.26 -8.57
C ASN A 172 -12.37 18.85 -9.14
N LEU A 173 -12.58 17.55 -9.37
CA LEU A 173 -13.86 17.03 -9.85
C LEU A 173 -14.77 16.77 -8.65
N GLY A 174 -16.03 17.20 -8.71
CA GLY A 174 -16.98 16.89 -7.65
C GLY A 174 -17.29 15.38 -7.58
N PRO A 175 -17.67 14.88 -6.40
CA PRO A 175 -17.90 13.45 -6.15
C PRO A 175 -19.03 12.89 -7.02
N ARG A 176 -20.06 13.70 -7.32
CA ARG A 176 -21.16 13.30 -8.22
C ARG A 176 -20.66 13.05 -9.64
N LEU A 177 -19.83 13.94 -10.18
CA LEU A 177 -19.25 13.73 -11.49
C LEU A 177 -18.37 12.49 -11.50
N ILE A 178 -17.56 12.27 -10.47
CA ILE A 178 -16.71 11.07 -10.38
C ILE A 178 -17.55 9.80 -10.40
N SER A 179 -18.62 9.73 -9.61
CA SER A 179 -19.55 8.58 -9.59
C SER A 179 -20.13 8.28 -10.99
N VAL A 180 -20.61 9.31 -11.69
CA VAL A 180 -21.13 9.15 -13.07
C VAL A 180 -20.04 8.75 -14.06
N LEU A 181 -18.82 9.28 -13.92
CA LEU A 181 -17.69 8.89 -14.75
C LEU A 181 -17.28 7.44 -14.49
N ILE A 182 -17.39 6.94 -13.26
CA ILE A 182 -17.19 5.54 -12.92
C ILE A 182 -18.28 4.68 -13.56
N ASP A 183 -19.56 5.04 -13.42
CA ASP A 183 -20.67 4.31 -14.03
C ASP A 183 -20.53 4.24 -15.57
N CYS A 184 -20.15 5.35 -16.21
CA CYS A 184 -19.83 5.40 -17.63
C CYS A 184 -18.59 4.55 -17.97
N SER A 185 -17.55 4.57 -17.14
CA SER A 185 -16.34 3.76 -17.34
C SER A 185 -16.64 2.28 -17.24
N ILE A 186 -17.52 1.88 -16.32
CA ILE A 186 -18.00 0.51 -16.18
C ILE A 186 -18.78 0.10 -17.44
N PHE A 187 -19.71 0.94 -17.89
CA PHE A 187 -20.52 0.69 -19.08
C PHE A 187 -19.68 0.51 -20.35
N PHE A 188 -18.65 1.34 -20.54
CA PHE A 188 -17.73 1.24 -21.68
C PHE A 188 -16.52 0.31 -21.43
N GLN A 189 -16.45 -0.36 -20.28
CA GLN A 189 -15.30 -1.19 -19.87
C GLN A 189 -13.96 -0.45 -19.94
N CYS A 190 -13.95 0.86 -19.66
CA CYS A 190 -12.77 1.70 -19.68
C CYS A 190 -12.01 1.65 -18.35
N TRP A 191 -11.39 0.50 -18.08
CA TRP A 191 -10.68 0.23 -16.83
C TRP A 191 -9.51 1.18 -16.55
N THR A 192 -8.90 1.77 -17.59
CA THR A 192 -7.81 2.76 -17.45
C THR A 192 -8.25 4.01 -16.70
N LEU A 193 -9.51 4.44 -16.88
CA LEU A 193 -10.07 5.60 -16.19
C LEU A 193 -10.34 5.27 -14.72
N ILE A 194 -10.91 4.09 -14.45
CA ILE A 194 -11.12 3.57 -13.09
C ILE A 194 -9.79 3.44 -12.34
N HIS A 195 -8.76 2.87 -12.97
CA HIS A 195 -7.42 2.76 -12.37
C HIS A 195 -6.83 4.13 -12.01
N THR A 196 -7.10 5.15 -12.83
CA THR A 196 -6.66 6.54 -12.56
C THR A 196 -7.37 7.11 -11.34
N PHE A 197 -8.70 6.95 -11.23
CA PHE A 197 -9.45 7.43 -10.07
C PHE A 197 -9.05 6.72 -8.77
N LEU A 198 -8.86 5.39 -8.83
CA LEU A 198 -8.36 4.61 -7.69
C LEU A 198 -6.98 5.10 -7.25
N GLN A 199 -6.01 5.22 -8.15
CA GLN A 199 -4.66 5.70 -7.82
C GLN A 199 -4.65 7.11 -7.22
N ARG A 200 -5.64 7.95 -7.56
CA ARG A 200 -5.80 9.30 -7.04
C ARG A 200 -6.58 9.38 -5.74
N ARG A 201 -7.12 8.25 -5.25
CA ARG A 201 -7.91 8.12 -4.01
C ARG A 201 -9.13 9.04 -3.97
N VAL A 202 -9.82 9.20 -5.11
CA VAL A 202 -11.01 10.06 -5.22
C VAL A 202 -12.31 9.25 -5.36
N VAL A 203 -12.24 7.94 -5.13
CA VAL A 203 -13.38 7.02 -5.26
C VAL A 203 -14.02 6.86 -3.89
N ASP A 204 -15.32 7.13 -3.80
CA ASP A 204 -16.11 6.92 -2.59
C ASP A 204 -16.36 5.42 -2.34
N SER A 205 -16.66 5.04 -1.09
CA SER A 205 -16.86 3.64 -0.70
C SER A 205 -17.98 2.95 -1.50
N ARG A 206 -19.09 3.66 -1.79
CA ARG A 206 -20.22 3.12 -2.58
C ARG A 206 -19.82 2.79 -4.02
N ASP A 207 -19.07 3.67 -4.67
CA ASP A 207 -18.60 3.44 -6.02
C ASP A 207 -17.51 2.37 -6.05
N CYS A 208 -16.73 2.25 -4.97
CA CYS A 208 -15.80 1.15 -4.78
C CYS A 208 -16.54 -0.19 -4.80
N SER A 209 -17.60 -0.39 -4.00
CA SER A 209 -18.36 -1.65 -3.98
C SER A 209 -18.90 -2.05 -5.35
N LYS A 210 -19.41 -1.09 -6.13
CA LYS A 210 -19.82 -1.33 -7.54
C LYS A 210 -18.65 -1.80 -8.40
N ILE A 211 -17.49 -1.13 -8.29
CA ILE A 211 -16.28 -1.50 -9.04
C ILE A 211 -15.84 -2.92 -8.67
N VAL A 212 -15.92 -3.28 -7.39
CA VAL A 212 -15.55 -4.61 -6.88
C VAL A 212 -16.45 -5.68 -7.49
N GLU A 213 -17.76 -5.48 -7.43
CA GLU A 213 -18.75 -6.40 -8.01
C GLU A 213 -18.47 -6.64 -9.50
N VAL A 214 -18.33 -5.57 -10.28
CA VAL A 214 -18.12 -5.68 -11.73
C VAL A 214 -16.72 -6.22 -12.05
N ALA A 215 -15.71 -5.91 -11.24
CA ALA A 215 -14.35 -6.43 -11.43
C ALA A 215 -14.27 -7.95 -11.17
N ILE A 216 -15.04 -8.47 -10.20
CA ILE A 216 -15.16 -9.90 -9.96
C ILE A 216 -15.87 -10.57 -11.14
N GLN A 217 -17.00 -10.01 -11.59
CA GLN A 217 -17.75 -10.53 -12.75
C GLN A 217 -16.90 -10.60 -14.03
N ASN A 218 -16.03 -9.61 -14.25
CA ASN A 218 -15.14 -9.55 -15.42
C ASN A 218 -13.77 -10.21 -15.20
N GLN A 219 -13.54 -10.86 -14.06
CA GLN A 219 -12.30 -11.56 -13.72
C GLN A 219 -11.04 -10.66 -13.81
N LEU A 220 -11.13 -9.47 -13.22
CA LEU A 220 -10.09 -8.42 -13.27
C LEU A 220 -9.36 -8.26 -11.91
N PRO A 221 -8.47 -9.20 -11.54
CA PRO A 221 -7.74 -9.17 -10.27
C PRO A 221 -6.86 -7.92 -10.14
N ARG A 222 -6.35 -7.38 -11.25
CA ARG A 222 -5.58 -6.13 -11.24
C ARG A 222 -6.40 -4.95 -10.67
N THR A 223 -7.67 -4.85 -11.05
CA THR A 223 -8.55 -3.78 -10.56
C THR A 223 -8.84 -3.98 -9.07
N LEU A 224 -9.07 -5.23 -8.64
CA LEU A 224 -9.29 -5.56 -7.22
C LEU A 224 -8.07 -5.22 -6.36
N CYS A 225 -6.86 -5.57 -6.78
CA CYS A 225 -5.64 -5.19 -6.08
C CYS A 225 -5.46 -3.66 -5.98
N LEU A 226 -5.88 -2.89 -6.99
CA LEU A 226 -5.88 -1.43 -6.93
C LEU A 226 -6.92 -0.90 -5.95
N CYS A 227 -8.11 -1.52 -5.88
CA CYS A 227 -9.12 -1.17 -4.87
C CYS A 227 -8.56 -1.37 -3.45
N ILE A 228 -7.90 -2.50 -3.21
CA ILE A 228 -7.26 -2.80 -1.90
C ILE A 228 -6.12 -1.82 -1.58
N THR A 229 -5.31 -1.47 -2.58
CA THR A 229 -4.13 -0.62 -2.35
C THR A 229 -4.51 0.85 -2.08
N TYR A 230 -5.56 1.34 -2.72
CA TYR A 230 -5.84 2.77 -2.76
C TYR A 230 -7.18 3.19 -2.12
N SER A 231 -8.12 2.26 -1.92
CA SER A 231 -9.34 2.58 -1.18
C SER A 231 -8.99 2.81 0.29
N THR A 232 -9.53 3.87 0.85
CA THR A 232 -9.39 4.18 2.28
C THR A 232 -10.42 3.45 3.13
N ASP A 233 -11.53 3.02 2.54
CA ASP A 233 -12.65 2.39 3.23
C ASP A 233 -13.26 1.31 2.33
N LEU A 234 -12.96 0.04 2.64
CA LEU A 234 -13.54 -1.10 1.96
C LEU A 234 -14.63 -1.69 2.84
N ALA A 235 -15.83 -1.85 2.29
CA ALA A 235 -16.90 -2.48 3.02
C ALA A 235 -16.52 -3.94 3.38
N PRO A 236 -16.90 -4.45 4.56
CA PRO A 236 -16.63 -5.84 4.96
C PRO A 236 -17.09 -6.87 3.93
N GLN A 237 -18.19 -6.57 3.26
CA GLN A 237 -18.76 -7.39 2.19
C GLN A 237 -17.83 -7.47 0.96
N ASP A 238 -17.19 -6.37 0.59
CA ASP A 238 -16.28 -6.30 -0.54
C ASP A 238 -14.99 -7.07 -0.23
N VAL A 239 -14.47 -6.93 0.99
CA VAL A 239 -13.33 -7.70 1.49
C VAL A 239 -13.62 -9.20 1.40
N TYR A 240 -14.81 -9.63 1.85
CA TYR A 240 -15.25 -11.02 1.73
C TYR A 240 -15.28 -11.50 0.28
N TYR A 241 -15.93 -10.76 -0.62
CA TYR A 241 -16.05 -11.19 -2.02
C TYR A 241 -14.70 -11.22 -2.74
N MET A 242 -13.81 -10.27 -2.47
CA MET A 242 -12.44 -10.30 -2.99
C MET A 242 -11.65 -11.50 -2.49
N LEU A 243 -11.73 -11.79 -1.18
CA LEU A 243 -11.02 -12.91 -0.56
C LEU A 243 -11.50 -14.24 -1.15
N VAL A 244 -12.81 -14.46 -1.23
CA VAL A 244 -13.42 -15.63 -1.87
C VAL A 244 -12.93 -15.76 -3.31
N TYR A 245 -13.00 -14.68 -4.10
CA TYR A 245 -12.56 -14.69 -5.49
C TYR A 245 -11.08 -15.09 -5.63
N PHE A 246 -10.19 -14.59 -4.78
CA PHE A 246 -8.77 -14.95 -4.82
C PHE A 246 -8.49 -16.38 -4.34
N LEU A 247 -9.24 -16.87 -3.35
CA LEU A 247 -9.09 -18.23 -2.82
C LEU A 247 -9.66 -19.30 -3.76
N ASP A 248 -10.74 -18.98 -4.49
CA ASP A 248 -11.40 -19.89 -5.42
C ASP A 248 -10.73 -19.95 -6.79
N SER A 249 -9.93 -18.93 -7.13
CA SER A 249 -9.18 -18.88 -8.38
C SER A 249 -8.15 -20.02 -8.43
N ALA A 250 -8.42 -21.03 -9.26
CA ALA A 250 -7.49 -22.12 -9.53
C ALA A 250 -6.16 -21.58 -10.07
N GLU A 251 -5.06 -22.21 -9.62
CA GLU A 251 -3.67 -21.78 -9.80
C GLU A 251 -3.35 -21.26 -11.23
N ASP A 252 -2.72 -20.08 -11.28
CA ASP A 252 -1.82 -19.51 -12.32
C ASP A 252 -2.22 -19.52 -13.81
N THR A 253 -3.38 -20.04 -14.18
CA THR A 253 -3.76 -20.23 -15.60
C THR A 253 -4.44 -19.02 -16.22
N HIS A 254 -5.01 -18.12 -15.41
CA HIS A 254 -5.69 -16.95 -15.96
C HIS A 254 -4.70 -15.80 -16.21
N LYS A 255 -4.61 -15.37 -17.48
CA LYS A 255 -3.68 -14.32 -17.94
C LYS A 255 -3.75 -13.05 -17.10
N SER A 256 -4.90 -12.75 -16.51
CA SER A 256 -5.10 -11.55 -15.68
C SER A 256 -4.36 -11.59 -14.34
N PHE A 257 -4.18 -12.75 -13.72
CA PHE A 257 -3.35 -12.91 -12.52
C PHE A 257 -1.85 -12.78 -12.85
N LEU A 258 -1.41 -13.32 -13.99
CA LEU A 258 -0.02 -13.16 -14.45
C LEU A 258 0.36 -11.69 -14.69
N LEU A 259 -0.59 -10.84 -15.09
CA LEU A 259 -0.36 -9.39 -15.16
C LEU A 259 -0.07 -8.79 -13.78
N VAL A 260 -0.75 -9.26 -12.73
CA VAL A 260 -0.46 -8.82 -11.35
C VAL A 260 0.95 -9.26 -10.96
N LYS A 261 1.33 -10.52 -11.22
CA LYS A 261 2.71 -10.99 -10.99
C LYS A 261 3.75 -10.18 -11.77
N GLY A 262 3.45 -9.77 -13.01
CA GLY A 262 4.27 -8.86 -13.80
C GLY A 262 4.43 -7.46 -13.18
N GLU A 263 3.36 -6.90 -12.61
CA GLU A 263 3.39 -5.62 -11.89
C GLU A 263 4.25 -5.70 -10.61
N TRP A 264 4.21 -6.83 -9.91
CA TRP A 264 5.10 -7.11 -8.78
C TRP A 264 6.58 -7.16 -9.21
N ARG A 265 6.89 -7.85 -10.32
CA ARG A 265 8.23 -7.87 -10.91
C ARG A 265 8.71 -6.46 -11.28
N ARG A 266 7.85 -5.65 -11.91
CA ARG A 266 8.14 -4.25 -12.23
C ARG A 266 8.38 -3.42 -10.97
N LEU A 267 7.59 -3.62 -9.92
CA LEU A 267 7.76 -2.94 -8.63
C LEU A 267 9.12 -3.26 -8.00
N VAL A 268 9.54 -4.52 -8.03
CA VAL A 268 10.86 -4.95 -7.55
C VAL A 268 11.96 -4.21 -8.30
N LEU A 269 11.92 -4.19 -9.63
CA LEU A 269 12.92 -3.47 -10.43
C LEU A 269 12.99 -1.97 -10.09
N GLN A 270 11.83 -1.32 -9.91
CA GLN A 270 11.78 0.09 -9.50
C GLN A 270 12.39 0.31 -8.12
N LYS A 271 12.15 -0.61 -7.18
CA LYS A 271 12.70 -0.52 -5.82
C LYS A 271 14.20 -0.79 -5.80
N ILE A 272 14.71 -1.72 -6.61
CA ILE A 272 16.16 -1.91 -6.81
C ILE A 272 16.80 -0.64 -7.35
N GLN A 273 16.22 -0.02 -8.39
CA GLN A 273 16.74 1.23 -8.93
C GLN A 273 16.76 2.36 -7.90
N ALA A 274 15.72 2.45 -7.07
CA ALA A 274 15.68 3.42 -5.98
C ALA A 274 16.75 3.15 -4.90
N TYR A 275 16.98 1.88 -4.56
CA TYR A 275 18.03 1.45 -3.62
C TYR A 275 19.43 1.78 -4.14
N LEU A 276 19.71 1.50 -5.41
CA LEU A 276 21.01 1.82 -6.02
C LEU A 276 21.26 3.33 -6.05
N LYS A 277 20.26 4.14 -6.42
CA LYS A 277 20.36 5.61 -6.37
C LYS A 277 20.65 6.15 -4.96
N LYS A 278 20.10 5.52 -3.92
CA LYS A 278 20.40 5.84 -2.50
C LYS A 278 21.84 5.50 -2.16
N LYS A 279 22.31 4.30 -2.54
CA LYS A 279 23.68 3.82 -2.30
C LYS A 279 24.73 4.75 -2.95
N ASP A 280 24.42 5.29 -4.12
CA ASP A 280 25.29 6.21 -4.85
C ASP A 280 25.23 7.67 -4.34
N GLY A 281 24.47 7.95 -3.26
CA GLY A 281 24.33 9.28 -2.67
C GLY A 281 23.54 10.29 -3.52
N SER A 282 22.87 9.82 -4.58
CA SER A 282 22.20 10.67 -5.58
C SER A 282 20.75 11.07 -5.22
N SER A 283 20.22 10.58 -4.10
CA SER A 283 18.84 10.86 -3.67
C SER A 283 18.75 11.00 -2.15
N SER A 284 18.08 12.06 -1.68
CA SER A 284 17.76 12.30 -0.26
C SER A 284 16.48 11.59 0.21
N ALA A 285 15.78 10.88 -0.68
CA ALA A 285 14.56 10.16 -0.32
C ALA A 285 14.91 8.87 0.44
N ASP A 286 14.09 8.53 1.43
CA ASP A 286 14.25 7.29 2.18
C ASP A 286 13.99 6.07 1.28
N GLY A 287 15.06 5.56 0.69
CA GLY A 287 15.00 4.41 -0.22
C GLY A 287 14.72 3.10 0.53
N PRO A 288 14.17 2.10 -0.17
CA PRO A 288 13.68 0.86 0.44
C PRO A 288 14.80 0.08 1.14
N SER A 289 14.50 -0.53 2.28
CA SER A 289 15.45 -1.37 3.01
C SER A 289 15.81 -2.63 2.19
N PRO A 290 17.02 -3.18 2.35
CA PRO A 290 17.42 -4.42 1.68
C PRO A 290 16.51 -5.60 2.07
N ALA A 291 16.01 -5.64 3.30
CA ALA A 291 15.03 -6.61 3.76
C ALA A 291 13.73 -6.57 2.93
N THR A 292 13.26 -5.36 2.58
CA THR A 292 12.06 -5.18 1.74
C THR A 292 12.28 -5.74 0.33
N LEU A 293 13.44 -5.51 -0.27
CA LEU A 293 13.78 -6.03 -1.60
C LEU A 293 13.80 -7.56 -1.62
N LEU A 294 14.43 -8.17 -0.61
CA LEU A 294 14.49 -9.63 -0.46
C LEU A 294 13.11 -10.24 -0.22
N ALA A 295 12.29 -9.59 0.61
CA ALA A 295 10.92 -10.05 0.86
C ALA A 295 10.05 -10.01 -0.41
N LEU A 296 10.17 -8.95 -1.23
CA LEU A 296 9.43 -8.86 -2.50
C LEU A 296 9.88 -9.94 -3.49
N ALA A 297 11.19 -10.21 -3.57
CA ALA A 297 11.72 -11.26 -4.44
C ALA A 297 11.21 -12.64 -4.05
N LYS A 298 11.25 -12.95 -2.74
CA LYS A 298 10.72 -14.22 -2.19
C LYS A 298 9.22 -14.36 -2.41
N ALA A 299 8.45 -13.27 -2.27
CA ALA A 299 7.02 -13.29 -2.55
C ALA A 299 6.74 -13.71 -4.00
N ILE A 300 7.51 -13.19 -4.97
CA ILE A 300 7.34 -13.51 -6.39
C ILE A 300 7.72 -14.96 -6.71
N ASP A 301 8.79 -15.47 -6.09
CA ASP A 301 9.32 -16.81 -6.37
C ASP A 301 8.49 -17.91 -5.69
N ASN A 302 8.09 -17.71 -4.43
CA ASN A 302 7.49 -18.78 -3.60
C ASN A 302 5.95 -18.79 -3.60
N PHE A 303 5.31 -17.78 -4.16
CA PHE A 303 3.86 -17.67 -4.20
C PHE A 303 3.31 -17.62 -5.63
N THR A 304 2.12 -18.18 -5.79
CA THR A 304 1.32 -18.13 -7.01
C THR A 304 0.80 -16.72 -7.27
N ALA A 305 0.37 -16.43 -8.49
CA ALA A 305 -0.13 -15.13 -8.88
C ALA A 305 -1.46 -14.77 -8.18
N SER A 306 -2.31 -15.74 -7.85
CA SER A 306 -3.51 -15.54 -7.03
C SER A 306 -3.14 -15.23 -5.58
N GLU A 307 -2.19 -15.96 -5.00
CA GLU A 307 -1.68 -15.67 -3.66
C GLU A 307 -1.09 -14.26 -3.57
N LEU A 308 -0.34 -13.80 -4.59
CA LEU A 308 0.16 -12.42 -4.67
C LEU A 308 -0.96 -11.35 -4.64
N CYS A 309 -2.20 -11.71 -4.98
CA CYS A 309 -3.36 -10.84 -4.80
C CYS A 309 -3.84 -10.82 -3.34
N ILE A 310 -3.87 -11.99 -2.70
CA ILE A 310 -4.17 -12.15 -1.26
C ILE A 310 -3.20 -11.34 -0.40
N HIS A 311 -1.94 -11.19 -0.82
CA HIS A 311 -0.95 -10.37 -0.12
C HIS A 311 -1.43 -8.94 0.11
N HIS A 312 -2.10 -8.33 -0.87
CA HIS A 312 -2.63 -6.97 -0.72
C HIS A 312 -3.70 -6.91 0.35
N LEU A 313 -4.54 -7.94 0.43
CA LEU A 313 -5.65 -8.01 1.38
C LEU A 313 -5.13 -8.23 2.82
N VAL A 314 -4.18 -9.14 3.00
CA VAL A 314 -3.60 -9.45 4.33
C VAL A 314 -2.69 -8.32 4.81
N ALA A 315 -2.06 -7.58 3.89
CA ALA A 315 -1.29 -6.39 4.22
C ALA A 315 -2.15 -5.18 4.61
N LEU A 316 -3.48 -5.24 4.40
CA LEU A 316 -4.39 -4.19 4.81
C LEU A 316 -4.66 -4.30 6.32
N GLU A 317 -4.53 -3.18 7.03
CA GLU A 317 -4.95 -3.09 8.42
C GLU A 317 -6.48 -3.15 8.47
N GLN A 318 -7.01 -4.17 9.13
CA GLN A 318 -8.44 -4.44 9.24
C GLN A 318 -8.83 -4.55 10.70
N ASP A 319 -10.04 -4.09 11.01
CA ASP A 319 -10.62 -4.25 12.35
C ASP A 319 -10.91 -5.73 12.62
N GLU A 320 -10.68 -6.15 13.86
CA GLU A 320 -10.89 -7.52 14.33
C GLU A 320 -12.32 -8.02 14.10
N ALA A 321 -13.32 -7.17 14.34
CA ALA A 321 -14.73 -7.50 14.15
C ALA A 321 -15.06 -7.69 12.67
N VAL A 322 -14.50 -6.84 11.81
CA VAL A 322 -14.65 -6.95 10.35
C VAL A 322 -14.05 -8.25 9.88
N LEU A 323 -12.80 -8.54 10.26
CA LEU A 323 -12.11 -9.75 9.83
C LEU A 323 -12.81 -11.02 10.35
N SER A 324 -13.25 -11.04 11.60
CA SER A 324 -14.01 -12.15 12.18
C SER A 324 -15.32 -12.41 11.43
N SER A 325 -16.02 -11.34 11.04
CA SER A 325 -17.26 -11.45 10.23
C SER A 325 -17.00 -12.00 8.84
N VAL A 326 -15.86 -11.67 8.22
CA VAL A 326 -15.46 -12.16 6.90
C VAL A 326 -15.07 -13.64 6.98
N VAL A 327 -14.22 -14.00 7.95
CA VAL A 327 -13.68 -15.35 8.10
C VAL A 327 -14.75 -16.37 8.48
N SER A 328 -15.70 -16.00 9.34
CA SER A 328 -16.82 -16.88 9.72
C SER A 328 -17.75 -17.24 8.55
N ARG A 329 -17.70 -16.48 7.45
CA ARG A 329 -18.49 -16.72 6.24
C ARG A 329 -17.74 -17.51 5.17
N LEU A 330 -16.45 -17.78 5.36
CA LEU A 330 -15.66 -18.59 4.43
C LEU A 330 -16.04 -20.05 4.55
N GLU A 331 -16.07 -20.76 3.43
CA GLU A 331 -16.28 -22.20 3.43
C GLU A 331 -15.06 -22.94 3.97
N THR A 332 -15.25 -24.16 4.47
CA THR A 332 -14.17 -25.02 5.00
C THR A 332 -12.95 -25.12 4.06
N ALA A 333 -13.19 -25.28 2.76
CA ALA A 333 -12.13 -25.39 1.76
C ALA A 333 -11.36 -24.06 1.59
N GLN A 334 -12.07 -22.93 1.62
CA GLN A 334 -11.48 -21.60 1.53
C GLN A 334 -10.67 -21.26 2.78
N GLN A 335 -11.19 -21.58 3.97
CA GLN A 335 -10.47 -21.44 5.24
C GLN A 335 -9.17 -22.26 5.23
N LEU A 336 -9.20 -23.50 4.73
CA LEU A 336 -8.01 -24.34 4.63
C LEU A 336 -6.97 -23.73 3.67
N ARG A 337 -7.38 -23.26 2.49
CA ARG A 337 -6.48 -22.58 1.54
C ARG A 337 -5.87 -21.31 2.13
N LEU A 338 -6.66 -20.51 2.84
CA LEU A 338 -6.17 -19.32 3.53
C LEU A 338 -5.16 -19.67 4.62
N LEU A 339 -5.44 -20.71 5.42
CA LEU A 339 -4.52 -21.17 6.45
C LEU A 339 -3.21 -21.71 5.87
N GLN A 340 -3.27 -22.45 4.76
CA GLN A 340 -2.08 -22.90 4.01
C GLN A 340 -1.25 -21.72 3.50
N TYR A 341 -1.91 -20.69 2.96
CA TYR A 341 -1.26 -19.46 2.53
C TYR A 341 -0.55 -18.74 3.70
N LEU A 342 -1.21 -18.62 4.86
CA LEU A 342 -0.60 -18.00 6.04
C LEU A 342 0.57 -18.83 6.58
N HIS A 343 0.43 -20.16 6.57
CA HIS A 343 1.52 -21.07 6.95
C HIS A 343 2.76 -20.89 6.04
N LYS A 344 2.59 -20.74 4.72
CA LYS A 344 3.70 -20.41 3.80
C LYS A 344 4.43 -19.15 4.24
N TRP A 345 3.70 -18.10 4.63
CA TRP A 345 4.31 -16.88 5.15
C TRP A 345 5.09 -17.11 6.45
N ILE A 346 4.51 -17.87 7.40
CA ILE A 346 5.18 -18.21 8.66
C ILE A 346 6.50 -18.95 8.40
N VAL A 347 6.52 -19.89 7.45
CA VAL A 347 7.76 -20.58 7.00
C VAL A 347 8.78 -19.58 6.44
N GLN A 348 8.33 -18.61 5.62
CA GLN A 348 9.24 -17.61 5.07
C GLN A 348 9.85 -16.71 6.15
N TYR A 349 9.05 -16.32 7.15
CA TYR A 349 9.50 -15.48 8.26
C TYR A 349 10.38 -16.21 9.27
N SER A 350 10.07 -17.47 9.59
CA SER A 350 10.89 -18.27 10.51
C SER A 350 12.32 -18.47 9.99
N SER A 351 12.49 -18.56 8.66
CA SER A 351 13.81 -18.62 8.02
C SER A 351 14.67 -17.35 8.19
N GLN A 352 14.11 -16.25 8.70
CA GLN A 352 14.73 -14.92 8.74
C GLN A 352 14.64 -14.22 10.11
N LEU A 353 14.39 -14.96 11.20
CA LEU A 353 14.33 -14.47 12.59
C LEU A 353 15.43 -13.43 12.88
N GLY A 354 15.08 -12.15 12.77
CA GLY A 354 16.00 -11.01 12.96
C GLY A 354 15.84 -9.84 11.97
N ASN A 355 15.32 -10.07 10.76
CA ASN A 355 15.33 -9.07 9.68
C ASN A 355 13.93 -8.80 9.13
N TYR A 356 13.05 -8.25 9.96
CA TYR A 356 11.67 -8.00 9.57
C TYR A 356 11.54 -6.64 8.88
N PRO A 357 11.05 -6.56 7.63
CA PRO A 357 10.69 -5.29 7.05
C PRO A 357 9.53 -4.70 7.88
N VAL A 358 9.70 -3.47 8.35
CA VAL A 358 8.59 -2.69 8.90
C VAL A 358 7.60 -2.46 7.76
N SER A 359 6.33 -2.81 8.00
CA SER A 359 5.19 -2.92 7.06
C SER A 359 4.85 -1.69 6.21
N ARG A 360 5.67 -0.64 6.22
CA ARG A 360 5.33 0.64 5.58
C ARG A 360 5.53 0.63 4.07
N ILE A 361 6.21 -0.38 3.51
CA ILE A 361 6.59 -0.38 2.09
C ILE A 361 6.03 -1.61 1.35
N GLY A 362 4.83 -1.42 0.79
CA GLY A 362 4.52 -1.95 -0.54
C GLY A 362 4.14 -3.43 -0.64
N ARG A 363 2.91 -3.75 -0.19
CA ARG A 363 2.12 -4.92 -0.61
C ARG A 363 2.51 -6.27 -0.01
N ILE A 364 3.43 -6.30 0.95
CA ILE A 364 3.80 -7.51 1.70
C ILE A 364 3.17 -7.43 3.10
N PRO A 365 2.44 -8.48 3.55
CA PRO A 365 1.92 -8.51 4.90
C PRO A 365 3.06 -8.59 5.92
N SER A 366 2.99 -7.86 7.02
CA SER A 366 3.95 -8.02 8.11
C SER A 366 3.74 -9.33 8.88
N LEU A 367 4.75 -9.78 9.64
CA LEU A 367 4.62 -10.95 10.50
C LEU A 367 3.45 -10.80 11.49
N ASN A 368 3.28 -9.62 12.07
CA ASN A 368 2.17 -9.32 12.99
C ASN A 368 0.82 -9.44 12.29
N GLN A 369 0.70 -8.97 11.05
CA GLN A 369 -0.52 -9.13 10.26
C GLN A 369 -0.78 -10.62 9.96
N VAL A 370 0.24 -11.39 9.59
CA VAL A 370 0.09 -12.82 9.36
C VAL A 370 -0.38 -13.54 10.64
N PHE A 371 0.18 -13.20 11.80
CA PHE A 371 -0.26 -13.76 13.08
C PHE A 371 -1.67 -13.33 13.46
N PHE A 372 -2.02 -12.07 13.25
CA PHE A 372 -3.37 -11.55 13.49
C PHE A 372 -4.41 -12.26 12.63
N TRP A 373 -4.15 -12.43 11.32
CA TRP A 373 -5.03 -13.21 10.47
C TRP A 373 -5.11 -14.68 10.90
N THR A 374 -4.00 -15.26 11.33
CA THR A 374 -3.96 -16.65 11.82
C THR A 374 -4.78 -16.81 13.10
N SER A 375 -4.65 -15.90 14.07
CA SER A 375 -5.40 -15.97 15.33
C SER A 375 -6.90 -15.90 15.10
N ILE A 376 -7.36 -14.96 14.26
CA ILE A 376 -8.79 -14.80 13.97
C ILE A 376 -9.39 -16.03 13.29
N ILE A 377 -8.64 -16.66 12.38
CA ILE A 377 -9.08 -17.90 11.73
C ILE A 377 -9.21 -19.05 12.74
N LEU A 378 -8.25 -19.17 13.66
CA LEU A 378 -8.23 -20.20 14.70
C LEU A 378 -9.34 -20.00 15.74
N GLU A 379 -9.54 -18.78 16.21
CA GLU A 379 -10.55 -18.44 17.22
C GLU A 379 -11.97 -18.67 16.71
N GLY A 380 -12.26 -18.21 15.48
CA GLY A 380 -13.60 -18.34 14.90
C GLY A 380 -14.02 -19.77 14.58
N ASN A 381 -13.07 -20.69 14.34
CA ASN A 381 -13.35 -22.02 13.78
C ASN A 381 -12.68 -23.17 14.56
N TYR A 382 -12.32 -22.95 15.83
CA TYR A 382 -11.56 -23.92 16.63
C TYR A 382 -12.17 -25.33 16.62
N ALA A 383 -13.48 -25.45 16.89
CA ALA A 383 -14.16 -26.75 16.93
C ALA A 383 -14.08 -27.48 15.59
N GLN A 384 -14.22 -26.76 14.47
CA GLN A 384 -14.15 -27.33 13.13
C GLN A 384 -12.74 -27.85 12.82
N PHE A 385 -11.70 -27.11 13.23
CA PHE A 385 -10.30 -27.49 13.01
C PHE A 385 -9.89 -28.71 13.83
N VAL A 386 -10.38 -28.83 15.05
CA VAL A 386 -10.14 -30.02 15.88
C VAL A 386 -10.81 -31.25 15.28
N LEU A 387 -12.06 -31.12 14.81
CA LEU A 387 -12.83 -32.24 14.28
C LEU A 387 -12.43 -32.66 12.86
N SER A 388 -11.84 -31.76 12.08
CA SER A 388 -11.55 -31.99 10.66
C SER A 388 -10.06 -32.31 10.44
N PRO A 389 -9.69 -33.56 10.11
CA PRO A 389 -8.28 -33.99 10.05
C PRO A 389 -7.48 -33.30 8.95
N GLN A 390 -8.13 -32.74 7.94
CA GLN A 390 -7.48 -32.00 6.85
C GLN A 390 -6.73 -30.74 7.31
N PHE A 391 -7.08 -30.17 8.46
CA PHE A 391 -6.39 -29.00 9.03
C PHE A 391 -5.19 -29.37 9.89
N HIS A 392 -5.18 -30.58 10.48
CA HIS A 392 -4.14 -31.05 11.39
C HIS A 392 -2.71 -30.90 10.86
N PRO A 393 -2.37 -31.30 9.60
CA PRO A 393 -0.99 -31.17 9.12
C PRO A 393 -0.53 -29.71 9.03
N VAL A 394 -1.43 -28.79 8.67
CA VAL A 394 -1.10 -27.36 8.59
C VAL A 394 -0.92 -26.77 9.99
N LEU A 395 -1.79 -27.15 10.93
CA LEU A 395 -1.71 -26.70 12.32
C LEU A 395 -0.47 -27.23 13.04
N GLU A 396 -0.12 -28.49 12.83
CA GLU A 396 1.12 -29.08 13.34
C GLU A 396 2.36 -28.38 12.75
N GLY A 397 2.34 -28.05 11.46
CA GLY A 397 3.38 -27.25 10.81
C GLY A 397 3.54 -25.86 11.45
N ILE A 398 2.43 -25.14 11.63
CA ILE A 398 2.42 -23.82 12.29
C ILE A 398 2.95 -23.96 13.73
N LYS A 399 2.46 -24.93 14.50
CA LYS A 399 2.90 -25.17 15.87
C LYS A 399 4.40 -25.47 15.94
N GLY A 400 4.92 -26.32 15.06
CA GLY A 400 6.33 -26.68 15.02
C GLY A 400 7.25 -25.48 14.75
N LEU A 401 6.78 -24.49 13.99
CA LEU A 401 7.54 -23.27 13.70
C LEU A 401 7.42 -22.21 14.79
N LEU A 402 6.25 -22.12 15.44
CA LEU A 402 6.00 -21.12 16.47
C LEU A 402 6.47 -21.53 17.85
N GLN A 403 6.49 -22.82 18.19
CA GLN A 403 6.89 -23.29 19.51
C GLN A 403 8.28 -22.77 19.92
N PRO A 404 9.34 -22.87 19.08
CA PRO A 404 10.66 -22.35 19.45
C PRO A 404 10.67 -20.83 19.64
N LEU A 405 9.85 -20.10 18.87
CA LEU A 405 9.71 -18.65 19.00
C LEU A 405 9.00 -18.29 20.31
N VAL A 406 7.95 -19.02 20.67
CA VAL A 406 7.24 -18.85 21.94
C VAL A 406 8.18 -19.15 23.10
N ASP A 407 8.91 -20.26 23.06
CA ASP A 407 9.88 -20.64 24.10
C ASP A 407 10.92 -19.53 24.29
N LEU A 408 11.54 -19.05 23.20
CA LEU A 408 12.46 -17.92 23.22
C LEU A 408 11.81 -16.64 23.80
N CYS A 409 10.61 -16.30 23.36
CA CYS A 409 9.89 -15.13 23.86
C CYS A 409 9.59 -15.26 25.37
N THR A 410 9.24 -16.44 25.86
CA THR A 410 8.99 -16.67 27.30
C THR A 410 10.26 -16.51 28.12
N GLU A 411 11.42 -16.95 27.61
CA GLU A 411 12.73 -16.74 28.24
C GLU A 411 13.16 -15.26 28.23
N LEU A 412 12.84 -14.52 27.16
CA LEU A 412 13.21 -13.11 27.02
C LEU A 412 12.23 -12.14 27.72
N THR A 413 10.98 -12.55 27.95
CA THR A 413 9.96 -11.73 28.62
C THR A 413 10.43 -11.13 29.96
N PRO A 414 11.05 -11.87 30.89
CA PRO A 414 11.55 -11.29 32.14
C PRO A 414 12.68 -10.26 31.92
N LEU A 415 13.42 -10.36 30.81
CA LEU A 415 14.47 -9.38 30.46
C LEU A 415 13.88 -8.07 29.91
N LEU A 416 12.64 -8.07 29.41
CA LEU A 416 11.99 -6.87 28.91
C LEU A 416 11.91 -5.79 30.00
N GLY A 417 11.53 -6.17 31.22
CA GLY A 417 11.50 -5.27 32.37
C GLY A 417 12.88 -4.72 32.74
N VAL A 418 13.94 -5.52 32.58
CA VAL A 418 15.33 -5.07 32.80
C VAL A 418 15.74 -4.08 31.72
N VAL A 419 15.44 -4.36 30.45
CA VAL A 419 15.73 -3.45 29.32
C VAL A 419 14.97 -2.14 29.48
N ASP A 420 13.70 -2.19 29.84
CA ASP A 420 12.88 -0.99 30.06
C ASP A 420 13.36 -0.21 31.28
N HIS A 421 13.78 -0.87 32.35
CA HIS A 421 14.39 -0.22 33.51
C HIS A 421 15.71 0.48 33.12
N LEU A 422 16.59 -0.19 32.37
CA LEU A 422 17.85 0.39 31.88
C LEU A 422 17.59 1.55 30.91
N ARG A 423 16.58 1.44 30.04
CA ARG A 423 16.14 2.53 29.16
C ARG A 423 15.64 3.71 29.97
N HIS A 424 14.72 3.51 30.92
CA HIS A 424 14.21 4.57 31.79
C HIS A 424 15.34 5.24 32.58
N ARG A 425 16.31 4.47 33.09
CA ARG A 425 17.46 4.99 33.83
C ARG A 425 18.38 5.82 32.92
N ARG A 426 18.57 5.42 31.67
CA ARG A 426 19.32 6.18 30.66
C ARG A 426 18.58 7.46 30.24
N TYR A 427 17.27 7.41 30.00
CA TYR A 427 16.46 8.60 29.70
C TYR A 427 16.40 9.57 30.88
N ALA A 428 16.30 9.08 32.12
CA ALA A 428 16.34 9.90 33.33
C ALA A 428 17.72 10.54 33.55
N ALA A 429 18.81 9.84 33.22
CA ALA A 429 20.16 10.40 33.25
C ALA A 429 20.37 11.50 32.18
N VAL A 430 19.76 11.34 31.01
CA VAL A 430 19.81 12.33 29.91
C VAL A 430 18.91 13.55 30.19
N LYS A 431 17.73 13.37 30.80
CA LYS A 431 16.81 14.48 31.16
C LYS A 431 17.22 15.24 32.43
N LYS A 432 18.04 14.67 33.33
CA LYS A 432 18.57 15.36 34.52
C LYS A 432 19.80 16.25 34.25
N ALA A 433 19.95 16.76 33.03
CA ALA A 433 20.80 17.91 32.75
C ALA A 433 19.93 19.18 32.71
N PRO A 434 19.71 19.80 33.87
CA PRO A 434 20.48 21.01 34.14
C PRO A 434 21.35 20.83 35.37
N ARG A 435 22.51 21.48 35.36
CA ARG A 435 23.40 21.61 36.52
C ARG A 435 22.64 22.19 37.71
N VAL A 436 22.06 21.33 38.52
CA VAL A 436 21.80 21.60 39.93
C VAL A 436 22.86 20.80 40.66
N ALA A 437 23.73 21.50 41.40
CA ALA A 437 24.67 20.86 42.29
C ALA A 437 23.89 19.85 43.14
N VAL A 438 24.18 18.57 42.93
CA VAL A 438 23.77 17.52 43.85
C VAL A 438 24.35 17.95 45.20
N PRO A 439 23.53 18.18 46.25
CA PRO A 439 24.10 18.24 47.58
C PRO A 439 24.77 16.89 47.78
N GLN A 440 26.10 16.89 47.88
CA GLN A 440 26.84 15.70 48.27
C GLN A 440 26.15 15.17 49.52
N ALA A 441 25.62 13.94 49.43
CA ALA A 441 25.34 13.20 50.64
C ALA A 441 26.65 13.21 51.44
N PRO A 442 26.65 13.63 52.71
CA PRO A 442 27.88 13.71 53.49
C PRO A 442 28.47 12.31 53.53
N THR A 443 29.58 12.11 52.83
CA THR A 443 30.42 10.91 52.90
C THR A 443 31.36 10.98 54.09
N ASP A 444 30.89 11.57 55.19
CA ASP A 444 31.54 11.51 56.48
C ASP A 444 30.72 10.54 57.32
N TYR A 445 31.20 9.30 57.40
CA TYR A 445 30.81 8.41 58.48
C TYR A 445 31.27 9.07 59.79
N ILE A 446 30.37 9.77 60.47
CA ILE A 446 30.59 10.22 61.84
C ILE A 446 30.41 8.97 62.71
N ILE A 447 31.53 8.43 63.20
CA ILE A 447 31.52 7.45 64.29
C ILE A 447 31.37 8.26 65.57
N GLU A 448 30.14 8.37 66.08
CA GLU A 448 29.92 8.84 67.45
C GLU A 448 30.28 7.72 68.42
N LEU A 449 31.44 7.84 69.07
CA LEU A 449 31.80 7.03 70.25
C LEU A 449 31.01 7.58 71.45
N LEU A 450 29.93 6.89 71.80
CA LEU A 450 29.25 7.08 73.08
C LEU A 450 30.14 6.54 74.20
N ASP A 451 30.60 7.43 75.07
CA ASP A 451 31.31 7.06 76.29
C ASP A 451 30.29 6.43 77.26
N LEU A 452 30.32 5.10 77.38
CA LEU A 452 29.55 4.36 78.38
C LEU A 452 30.34 4.37 79.70
N GLY A 453 30.34 5.52 80.36
CA GLY A 453 30.96 5.72 81.66
C GLY A 453 29.94 6.16 82.71
N GLY A 454 29.57 5.22 83.60
CA GLY A 454 29.28 5.44 85.02
C GLY A 454 28.09 6.31 85.40
#